data_AF-M9UBH8-F1
#
_entry.id   AF-M9UBH8-F1
#
_cell.length_a   1.000
_cell.length_b   1.000
_cell.length_c   1.000
_cell.angle_alpha   90.00
_cell.angle_beta   90.00
_cell.angle_gamma   90.00
#
_symmetry.space_group_name_H-M   'P 1'
#
loop_
_entity.id
_entity.type
_entity.pdbx_description
1 polymer ?
#
loop_
_entity_poly.entity_id
_entity_poly.type
_entity_poly.pdbx_seq_one_letter_code
_entity_poly.pdbx_strand_id
1 'polypeptide(L)'
;MLKKAVITSAGKGSRMKHITSVLPKALLPLFVTENGGKVTRPVIDLIMDSLNKVGIEKFCIVVGRNGMLLMQYLFDRTPTFVFQDMPKGFGDAVLRAEDFSSNEPFFVHADDGVLTKGYESLKLLFDEVSPDAVLFVRRVENPSRYGVVTIQDKGVYDGHKLYKVIDAEEKPLHPKSNLAIAAVYIFKPSIFSALKQINVEEGKEIELTYGIHNLLLDGKEVYALEMNEDEKWLNVGDPKSYLDALNYSFKFL
;
A
#
# COMPACT_ATOMS: atom_id res chain seq x y z
N MET A 1 -19.79 3.75 -2.23
CA MET A 1 -18.99 3.56 -3.47
C MET A 1 -17.54 3.85 -3.12
N LEU A 2 -16.61 2.97 -3.45
CA LEU A 2 -15.19 3.16 -3.13
C LEU A 2 -14.61 4.33 -3.95
N LYS A 3 -14.36 5.47 -3.29
CA LYS A 3 -13.92 6.75 -3.92
C LYS A 3 -12.73 7.43 -3.23
N LYS A 4 -12.28 6.89 -2.09
CA LYS A 4 -11.26 7.48 -1.24
C LYS A 4 -10.01 6.62 -1.23
N ALA A 5 -8.85 7.26 -1.14
CA ALA A 5 -7.58 6.59 -0.90
C ALA A 5 -6.76 7.32 0.17
N VAL A 6 -6.05 6.52 0.97
CA VAL A 6 -5.04 6.97 1.93
C VAL A 6 -3.68 6.49 1.43
N ILE A 7 -2.76 7.43 1.19
CA ILE A 7 -1.38 7.12 0.82
C ILE A 7 -0.48 7.51 1.98
N THR A 8 0.33 6.57 2.47
CA THR A 8 1.21 6.84 3.62
C THR A 8 2.63 7.12 3.15
N SER A 9 3.14 8.30 3.51
CA SER A 9 4.50 8.79 3.25
C SER A 9 5.14 9.30 4.55
N ALA A 10 4.97 8.55 5.64
CA ALA A 10 5.45 8.92 6.97
C ALA A 10 6.60 8.05 7.50
N GLY A 11 7.09 7.12 6.67
CA GLY A 11 8.20 6.23 7.03
C GLY A 11 9.55 6.93 7.14
N LYS A 12 10.48 6.32 7.90
CA LYS A 12 11.85 6.83 8.13
C LYS A 12 12.74 6.88 6.88
N GLY A 13 12.37 6.18 5.81
CA GLY A 13 13.16 6.14 4.57
C GLY A 13 14.57 5.54 4.70
N SER A 14 14.90 4.89 5.81
CA SER A 14 16.28 4.55 6.22
C SER A 14 17.07 3.67 5.26
N ARG A 15 16.38 2.82 4.48
CA ARG A 15 16.99 1.90 3.51
C ARG A 15 17.73 2.60 2.36
N MET A 16 17.25 3.79 1.97
CA MET A 16 17.89 4.65 0.96
C MET A 16 18.94 5.61 1.57
N LYS A 17 19.10 5.60 2.90
CA LYS A 17 20.03 6.42 3.69
C LYS A 17 19.92 7.92 3.42
N HIS A 18 20.85 8.51 2.66
CA HIS A 18 21.07 9.95 2.61
C HIS A 18 20.07 10.69 1.71
N ILE A 19 19.64 10.10 0.59
CA ILE A 19 18.76 10.82 -0.33
C ILE A 19 17.37 11.04 0.26
N THR A 20 16.87 10.06 1.03
CA THR A 20 15.54 10.09 1.66
C THR A 20 15.46 10.95 2.92
N SER A 21 16.58 11.48 3.41
CA SER A 21 16.55 12.53 4.44
C SER A 21 16.18 13.90 3.85
N VAL A 22 16.31 14.07 2.53
CA VAL A 22 16.00 15.31 1.81
C VAL A 22 14.76 15.13 0.94
N LEU A 23 14.73 14.08 0.11
CA LEU A 23 13.67 13.83 -0.85
C LEU A 23 12.77 12.67 -0.39
N PRO A 24 11.48 12.91 -0.08
CA PRO A 24 10.51 11.85 0.21
C PRO A 24 10.50 10.78 -0.89
N LYS A 25 10.32 9.50 -0.51
CA LYS A 25 10.28 8.38 -1.47
C LYS A 25 9.18 8.53 -2.51
N ALA A 26 8.01 9.02 -2.08
CA ALA A 26 6.90 9.44 -2.93
C ALA A 26 7.32 10.32 -4.13
N LEU A 27 8.39 11.11 -3.98
CA LEU A 27 8.93 12.02 -5.00
C LEU A 27 10.08 11.43 -5.84
N LEU A 28 10.47 10.18 -5.60
CA LEU A 28 11.47 9.52 -6.44
C LEU A 28 10.90 9.32 -7.85
N PRO A 29 11.67 9.62 -8.91
CA PRO A 29 11.19 9.50 -10.28
C PRO A 29 11.18 8.06 -10.80
N LEU A 30 10.17 7.72 -11.58
CA LEU A 30 10.19 6.59 -12.53
C LEU A 30 9.96 7.13 -13.95
N PHE A 31 10.41 6.38 -14.96
CA PHE A 31 10.17 6.76 -16.34
C PHE A 31 8.74 6.47 -16.77
N VAL A 32 8.19 7.31 -17.63
CA VAL A 32 6.94 7.07 -18.35
C VAL A 32 7.05 7.61 -19.78
N THR A 33 6.22 7.09 -20.68
CA THR A 33 6.11 7.61 -22.05
C THR A 33 5.00 8.64 -22.14
N GLU A 34 5.34 9.89 -22.43
CA GLU A 34 4.39 10.98 -22.66
C GLU A 34 4.70 11.70 -23.97
N ASN A 35 3.69 11.93 -24.81
CA ASN A 35 3.82 12.60 -26.10
C ASN A 35 4.92 12.03 -27.01
N GLY A 36 5.12 10.70 -26.97
CA GLY A 36 6.13 10.00 -27.76
C GLY A 36 7.56 10.09 -27.24
N GLY A 37 7.79 10.72 -26.08
CA GLY A 37 9.09 10.81 -25.41
C GLY A 37 9.12 10.18 -24.03
N LYS A 38 10.32 9.85 -23.54
CA LYS A 38 10.51 9.42 -22.15
C LYS A 38 10.66 10.64 -21.25
N VAL A 39 9.81 10.72 -20.25
CA VAL A 39 9.90 11.69 -19.15
C VAL A 39 9.96 10.94 -17.83
N THR A 40 10.27 11.65 -16.75
CA THR A 40 10.18 11.09 -15.40
C THR A 40 9.02 11.70 -14.65
N ARG A 41 8.31 10.86 -13.90
CA ARG A 41 7.25 11.29 -12.98
C ARG A 41 7.47 10.71 -11.59
N PRO A 42 7.17 11.49 -10.53
CA PRO A 42 7.17 10.99 -9.16
C PRO A 42 6.30 9.75 -8.98
N VAL A 43 6.75 8.82 -8.13
CA VAL A 43 5.98 7.63 -7.73
C VAL A 43 4.56 7.99 -7.28
N ILE A 44 4.39 9.07 -6.52
CA ILE A 44 3.07 9.50 -6.03
C ILE A 44 2.08 9.82 -7.15
N ASP A 45 2.56 10.43 -8.24
CA ASP A 45 1.70 10.74 -9.38
C ASP A 45 1.23 9.45 -10.06
N LEU A 46 2.12 8.45 -10.19
CA LEU A 46 1.77 7.18 -10.80
C LEU A 46 0.75 6.40 -9.95
N ILE A 47 0.87 6.46 -8.62
CA ILE A 47 -0.11 5.89 -7.69
C ILE A 47 -1.46 6.61 -7.84
N MET A 48 -1.47 7.94 -7.76
CA MET A 48 -2.69 8.74 -7.86
C MET A 48 -3.39 8.55 -9.20
N ASP A 49 -2.66 8.56 -10.32
CA ASP A 49 -3.20 8.31 -11.66
C ASP A 49 -3.82 6.92 -11.78
N SER A 50 -3.15 5.89 -11.24
CA SER A 50 -3.66 4.52 -11.28
C SER A 50 -4.95 4.37 -10.46
N LEU A 51 -5.02 5.02 -9.30
CA LEU A 51 -6.21 5.05 -8.46
C LEU A 51 -7.35 5.89 -9.09
N ASN A 52 -7.03 7.01 -9.72
CA ASN A 52 -8.00 7.83 -10.46
C ASN A 52 -8.67 7.03 -11.58
N LYS A 53 -7.90 6.22 -12.32
CA LYS A 53 -8.42 5.35 -13.40
C LYS A 53 -9.46 4.34 -12.91
N VAL A 54 -9.39 3.93 -11.65
CA VAL A 54 -10.37 3.03 -11.03
C VAL A 54 -11.44 3.77 -10.22
N GLY A 55 -11.59 5.09 -10.42
CA GLY A 55 -12.69 5.89 -9.87
C GLY A 55 -12.45 6.44 -8.45
N ILE A 56 -11.20 6.48 -7.99
CA ILE A 56 -10.85 7.21 -6.76
C ILE A 56 -10.76 8.70 -7.07
N GLU A 57 -11.39 9.52 -6.23
CA GLU A 57 -11.52 10.97 -6.44
C GLU A 57 -10.88 11.77 -5.31
N LYS A 58 -10.81 11.19 -4.11
CA LYS A 58 -10.36 11.89 -2.89
C LYS A 58 -9.15 11.20 -2.31
N PHE A 59 -8.10 11.98 -2.04
CA PHE A 59 -6.85 11.48 -1.50
C PHE A 59 -6.54 12.09 -0.15
N CYS A 60 -6.09 11.24 0.78
CA CYS A 60 -5.45 11.64 2.01
C CYS A 60 -3.99 11.20 1.98
N ILE A 61 -3.07 12.14 2.17
CA ILE A 61 -1.64 11.86 2.23
C ILE A 61 -1.20 11.98 3.68
N VAL A 62 -0.80 10.85 4.27
CA VAL A 62 -0.27 10.82 5.63
C VAL A 62 1.22 11.11 5.57
N VAL A 63 1.63 12.26 6.07
CA VAL A 63 3.00 12.77 5.96
C VAL A 63 3.72 12.74 7.30
N GLY A 64 4.99 12.35 7.27
CA GLY A 64 5.89 12.46 8.42
C GLY A 64 6.66 13.79 8.44
N ARG A 65 7.67 13.89 9.30
CA ARG A 65 8.51 15.09 9.48
C ARG A 65 9.13 15.65 8.18
N ASN A 66 9.50 14.76 7.26
CA ASN A 66 10.15 15.16 6.00
C ASN A 66 9.14 15.42 4.87
N GLY A 67 7.83 15.44 5.16
CA GLY A 67 6.78 15.53 4.15
C GLY A 67 6.58 16.89 3.51
N MET A 68 7.29 17.94 3.95
CA MET A 68 7.07 19.32 3.47
C MET A 68 7.22 19.46 1.95
N LEU A 69 8.26 18.86 1.35
CA LEU A 69 8.43 18.88 -0.11
C LEU A 69 7.29 18.16 -0.84
N LEU A 70 6.80 17.05 -0.28
CA LEU A 70 5.65 16.32 -0.85
C LEU A 70 4.38 17.16 -0.77
N MET A 71 4.15 17.84 0.35
CA MET A 71 3.01 18.75 0.51
C MET A 71 3.06 19.90 -0.50
N GLN A 72 4.23 20.52 -0.66
CA GLN A 72 4.43 21.58 -1.65
C GLN A 72 4.21 21.06 -3.07
N TYR A 73 4.73 19.88 -3.40
CA TYR A 73 4.57 19.26 -4.72
C TYR A 73 3.10 18.97 -5.05
N LEU A 74 2.32 18.54 -4.08
CA LEU A 74 0.91 18.15 -4.26
C LEU A 74 -0.09 19.27 -3.98
N PHE A 75 0.36 20.49 -3.65
CA PHE A 75 -0.51 21.58 -3.19
C PHE A 75 -1.67 21.87 -4.16
N ASP A 76 -1.38 21.99 -5.46
CA ASP A 76 -2.37 22.29 -6.49
C ASP A 76 -3.32 21.12 -6.80
N ARG A 77 -3.02 19.91 -6.31
CA ARG A 77 -3.89 18.71 -6.45
C ARG A 77 -4.89 18.59 -5.31
N THR A 78 -4.82 19.47 -4.31
CA THR A 78 -5.78 19.57 -3.19
C THR A 78 -6.05 18.28 -2.39
N PRO A 79 -5.07 17.41 -2.10
CA PRO A 79 -5.31 16.29 -1.20
C PRO A 79 -5.52 16.77 0.25
N THR A 80 -6.14 15.92 1.08
CA THR A 80 -6.13 16.11 2.53
C THR A 80 -4.77 15.68 3.07
N PHE A 81 -4.11 16.51 3.87
CA PHE A 81 -2.87 16.14 4.55
C PHE A 81 -3.14 15.80 6.01
N VAL A 82 -2.57 14.68 6.46
CA VAL A 82 -2.63 14.23 7.84
C VAL A 82 -1.21 14.01 8.34
N PHE A 83 -0.90 14.51 9.53
CA PHE A 83 0.46 14.43 10.06
C PHE A 83 0.65 13.23 11.01
N GLN A 84 1.77 12.54 10.82
CA GLN A 84 2.30 11.55 11.74
C GLN A 84 3.66 12.04 12.27
N ASP A 85 3.65 12.71 13.43
CA ASP A 85 4.83 13.40 13.98
C ASP A 85 6.02 12.46 14.31
N MET A 86 5.68 11.21 14.63
CA MET A 86 6.61 10.15 14.98
C MET A 86 6.29 8.91 14.15
N PRO A 87 7.29 8.26 13.53
CA PRO A 87 7.09 7.06 12.72
C PRO A 87 6.73 5.86 13.61
N LYS A 88 5.46 5.76 13.99
CA LYS A 88 4.89 4.74 14.87
C LYS A 88 4.38 3.51 14.11
N GLY A 89 4.77 3.34 12.85
CA GLY A 89 4.39 2.22 12.01
C GLY A 89 3.32 2.56 10.96
N PHE A 90 3.17 1.65 10.00
CA PHE A 90 2.25 1.83 8.87
C PHE A 90 0.78 1.78 9.30
N GLY A 91 0.46 0.92 10.28
CA GLY A 91 -0.88 0.85 10.89
C GLY A 91 -1.26 2.13 11.61
N ASP A 92 -0.34 2.74 12.39
CA ASP A 92 -0.59 4.05 13.02
C ASP A 92 -0.84 5.14 11.97
N ALA A 93 -0.08 5.14 10.87
CA ALA A 93 -0.27 6.11 9.79
C ALA A 93 -1.68 5.99 9.17
N VAL A 94 -2.16 4.78 8.92
CA VAL A 94 -3.55 4.54 8.47
C VAL A 94 -4.55 5.02 9.52
N LEU A 95 -4.31 4.74 10.80
CA LEU A 95 -5.18 5.14 11.91
C LEU A 95 -5.40 6.66 11.96
N ARG A 96 -4.40 7.46 11.62
CA ARG A 96 -4.52 8.94 11.56
C ARG A 96 -5.51 9.42 10.49
N ALA A 97 -5.81 8.60 9.49
CA ALA A 97 -6.72 8.95 8.40
C ALA A 97 -8.19 8.53 8.67
N GLU A 98 -8.53 8.14 9.91
CA GLU A 98 -9.89 7.70 10.27
C GLU A 98 -10.96 8.74 9.93
N ASP A 99 -10.78 10.00 10.34
CA ASP A 99 -11.76 11.07 10.07
C ASP A 99 -11.95 11.31 8.56
N PHE A 100 -10.86 11.21 7.79
CA PHE A 100 -10.91 11.34 6.33
C PHE A 100 -11.74 10.21 5.69
N SER A 101 -11.65 8.98 6.21
CA SER A 101 -12.48 7.87 5.72
C SER A 101 -13.96 8.17 5.83
N SER A 102 -14.36 8.93 6.87
CA SER A 102 -15.75 9.29 7.17
C SER A 102 -16.69 8.08 7.17
N ASN A 103 -16.22 6.96 7.72
CA ASN A 103 -16.94 5.68 7.77
C ASN A 103 -17.30 5.10 6.38
N GLU A 104 -16.53 5.45 5.33
CA GLU A 104 -16.63 4.86 3.99
C GLU A 104 -15.42 3.95 3.72
N PRO A 105 -15.54 2.94 2.84
CA PRO A 105 -14.39 2.14 2.43
C PRO A 105 -13.40 2.96 1.61
N PHE A 106 -12.13 2.59 1.70
CA PHE A 106 -11.02 3.35 1.12
C PHE A 106 -9.86 2.44 0.71
N PHE A 107 -9.13 2.86 -0.32
CA PHE A 107 -7.83 2.27 -0.64
C PHE A 107 -6.78 2.71 0.38
N VAL A 108 -5.83 1.83 0.67
CA VAL A 108 -4.57 2.18 1.36
C VAL A 108 -3.40 1.82 0.45
N HIS A 109 -2.42 2.72 0.35
CA HIS A 109 -1.23 2.53 -0.47
C HIS A 109 0.03 3.03 0.26
N ALA A 110 1.10 2.25 0.26
CA ALA A 110 2.42 2.75 0.67
C ALA A 110 3.07 3.58 -0.44
N ASP A 111 3.86 4.60 -0.11
CA ASP A 111 4.48 5.49 -1.10
C ASP A 111 5.78 4.95 -1.73
N ASP A 112 6.21 3.72 -1.40
CA ASP A 112 7.50 3.17 -1.82
C ASP A 112 7.41 2.13 -2.94
N GLY A 113 6.27 2.03 -3.62
CA GLY A 113 6.20 1.38 -4.92
C GLY A 113 4.89 1.61 -5.67
N VAL A 114 4.83 1.19 -6.93
CA VAL A 114 3.67 1.32 -7.82
C VAL A 114 3.34 -0.04 -8.41
N LEU A 115 2.06 -0.42 -8.42
CA LEU A 115 1.64 -1.60 -9.18
C LEU A 115 1.49 -1.24 -10.66
N THR A 116 1.98 -2.10 -11.56
CA THR A 116 1.77 -1.88 -13.00
C THR A 116 0.34 -2.19 -13.42
N LYS A 117 -0.36 -3.08 -12.70
CA LYS A 117 -1.75 -3.51 -12.91
C LYS A 117 -2.36 -4.01 -11.58
N GLY A 118 -3.63 -4.42 -11.59
CA GLY A 118 -4.31 -5.07 -10.46
C GLY A 118 -5.23 -4.16 -9.63
N TYR A 119 -5.11 -2.82 -9.73
CA TYR A 119 -6.00 -1.90 -9.00
C TYR A 119 -7.48 -2.11 -9.35
N GLU A 120 -7.79 -2.36 -10.62
CA GLU A 120 -9.15 -2.60 -11.10
C GLU A 120 -9.71 -3.90 -10.53
N SER A 121 -8.96 -4.99 -10.62
CA SER A 121 -9.33 -6.31 -10.11
C SER A 121 -9.59 -6.30 -8.60
N LEU A 122 -8.75 -5.58 -7.83
CA LEU A 122 -8.97 -5.38 -6.39
C LEU A 122 -10.30 -4.68 -6.13
N LYS A 123 -10.59 -3.60 -6.87
CA LYS A 123 -11.83 -2.84 -6.73
C LYS A 123 -13.06 -3.66 -7.14
N LEU A 124 -13.00 -4.36 -8.27
CA LEU A 124 -14.08 -5.24 -8.75
C LEU A 124 -14.42 -6.28 -7.69
N LEU A 125 -13.41 -6.98 -7.15
CA LEU A 125 -13.61 -7.95 -6.08
C LEU A 125 -14.25 -7.32 -4.84
N PHE A 126 -13.79 -6.13 -4.44
CA PHE A 126 -14.35 -5.43 -3.29
C PHE A 126 -15.81 -5.02 -3.52
N ASP A 127 -16.14 -4.49 -4.70
CA ASP A 127 -17.49 -4.03 -5.01
C ASP A 127 -18.49 -5.22 -5.10
N GLU A 128 -18.05 -6.39 -5.59
CA GLU A 128 -18.89 -7.58 -5.73
C GLU A 128 -19.06 -8.38 -4.43
N VAL A 129 -17.96 -8.64 -3.71
CA VAL A 129 -17.97 -9.48 -2.49
C VAL A 129 -18.24 -8.64 -1.24
N SER A 130 -17.87 -7.36 -1.25
CA SER A 130 -17.93 -6.46 -0.10
C SER A 130 -17.31 -7.03 1.20
N PRO A 131 -16.06 -7.53 1.18
CA PRO A 131 -15.40 -7.99 2.40
C PRO A 131 -14.97 -6.82 3.29
N ASP A 132 -14.44 -7.09 4.47
CA ASP A 132 -13.84 -6.08 5.34
C ASP A 132 -12.48 -5.59 4.82
N ALA A 133 -11.75 -6.46 4.11
CA ALA A 133 -10.55 -6.07 3.41
C ALA A 133 -10.29 -6.89 2.13
N VAL A 134 -9.65 -6.24 1.16
CA VAL A 134 -9.02 -6.90 0.01
C VAL A 134 -7.55 -6.54 -0.02
N LEU A 135 -6.68 -7.55 -0.14
CA LEU A 135 -5.23 -7.41 -0.19
C LEU A 135 -4.71 -7.76 -1.58
N PHE A 136 -3.62 -7.12 -2.00
CA PHE A 136 -2.79 -7.64 -3.08
C PHE A 136 -1.57 -8.34 -2.53
N VAL A 137 -1.29 -9.56 -2.99
CA VAL A 137 -0.19 -10.39 -2.49
C VAL A 137 0.72 -10.86 -3.61
N ARG A 138 1.98 -11.12 -3.30
CA ARG A 138 2.98 -11.60 -4.25
C ARG A 138 3.83 -12.70 -3.63
N ARG A 139 4.32 -13.63 -4.45
CA ARG A 139 5.30 -14.62 -4.01
C ARG A 139 6.66 -13.97 -3.81
N VAL A 140 7.33 -14.35 -2.72
CA VAL A 140 8.67 -13.89 -2.37
C VAL A 140 9.56 -15.03 -1.92
N GLU A 141 10.86 -14.93 -2.21
CA GLU A 141 11.85 -15.90 -1.74
C GLU A 141 12.12 -15.78 -0.23
N ASN A 142 12.04 -14.57 0.32
CA ASN A 142 12.38 -14.26 1.71
C ASN A 142 11.17 -13.68 2.48
N PRO A 143 10.15 -14.49 2.80
CA PRO A 143 8.88 -14.03 3.40
C PRO A 143 9.04 -13.36 4.77
N SER A 144 10.00 -13.77 5.60
CA SER A 144 10.25 -13.19 6.93
C SER A 144 10.61 -11.70 6.94
N ARG A 145 10.76 -11.06 5.78
CA ARG A 145 11.01 -9.62 5.65
C ARG A 145 9.73 -8.78 5.52
N TYR A 146 8.56 -9.40 5.42
CA TYR A 146 7.31 -8.75 5.06
C TYR A 146 6.16 -9.21 5.96
N GLY A 147 5.00 -8.54 5.85
CA GLY A 147 3.72 -9.09 6.29
C GLY A 147 3.33 -10.27 5.40
N VAL A 148 3.16 -11.44 5.99
CA VAL A 148 2.88 -12.72 5.31
C VAL A 148 1.47 -13.17 5.65
N VAL A 149 0.74 -13.66 4.67
CA VAL A 149 -0.63 -14.17 4.87
C VAL A 149 -0.69 -15.69 4.82
N THR A 150 -1.46 -16.29 5.71
CA THR A 150 -1.93 -17.67 5.56
C THR A 150 -3.24 -17.66 4.80
N ILE A 151 -3.38 -18.52 3.80
CA ILE A 151 -4.49 -18.47 2.86
C ILE A 151 -5.23 -19.81 2.72
N GLN A 152 -6.47 -19.71 2.25
CA GLN A 152 -7.24 -20.80 1.69
C GLN A 152 -7.57 -20.46 0.23
N ASP A 153 -7.25 -21.38 -0.69
CA ASP A 153 -7.57 -21.26 -2.12
C ASP A 153 -9.08 -21.16 -2.35
N LYS A 154 -9.49 -20.19 -3.18
CA LYS A 154 -10.88 -19.94 -3.60
C LYS A 154 -11.04 -19.90 -5.13
N GLY A 155 -10.03 -20.32 -5.88
CA GLY A 155 -10.04 -20.38 -7.33
C GLY A 155 -9.42 -19.15 -7.99
N VAL A 156 -10.05 -18.67 -9.05
CA VAL A 156 -9.55 -17.57 -9.88
C VAL A 156 -10.62 -16.49 -9.99
N TYR A 157 -10.21 -15.23 -9.90
CA TYR A 157 -11.05 -14.06 -10.05
C TYR A 157 -10.33 -13.02 -10.92
N ASP A 158 -10.99 -12.56 -11.99
CA ASP A 158 -10.44 -11.58 -12.93
C ASP A 158 -9.01 -11.93 -13.41
N GLY A 159 -8.76 -13.22 -13.66
CA GLY A 159 -7.45 -13.71 -14.08
C GLY A 159 -6.38 -13.82 -12.98
N HIS A 160 -6.70 -13.47 -11.73
CA HIS A 160 -5.83 -13.63 -10.56
C HIS A 160 -6.22 -14.85 -9.73
N LYS A 161 -5.25 -15.48 -9.04
CA LYS A 161 -5.60 -16.45 -7.98
C LYS A 161 -6.29 -15.72 -6.83
N LEU A 162 -7.45 -16.22 -6.44
CA LEU A 162 -8.25 -15.69 -5.35
C LEU A 162 -8.04 -16.52 -4.09
N TYR A 163 -7.81 -15.82 -2.98
CA TYR A 163 -7.61 -16.41 -1.67
C TYR A 163 -8.57 -15.82 -0.64
N LYS A 164 -9.07 -16.66 0.26
CA LYS A 164 -9.55 -16.20 1.58
C LYS A 164 -8.36 -16.17 2.53
N VAL A 165 -8.14 -15.06 3.22
CA VAL A 165 -7.07 -14.93 4.20
C VAL A 165 -7.53 -15.52 5.52
N ILE A 166 -6.68 -16.35 6.13
CA ILE A 166 -6.94 -17.07 7.38
C ILE A 166 -6.16 -16.45 8.54
N ASP A 167 -4.96 -15.95 8.26
CA ASP A 167 -4.08 -15.33 9.25
C ASP A 167 -3.14 -14.34 8.55
N ALA A 168 -2.60 -13.38 9.30
CA ALA A 168 -1.61 -12.41 8.82
C ALA A 168 -0.56 -12.16 9.90
N GLU A 169 0.72 -12.30 9.54
CA GLU A 169 1.84 -12.21 10.49
C GLU A 169 2.90 -11.23 9.99
N GLU A 170 3.34 -10.31 10.85
CA GLU A 170 4.38 -9.33 10.50
C GLU A 170 5.77 -9.93 10.69
N LYS A 171 6.54 -10.03 9.59
CA LYS A 171 7.93 -10.49 9.58
C LYS A 171 8.14 -11.79 10.40
N PRO A 172 7.35 -12.86 10.14
CA PRO A 172 7.42 -14.07 10.95
C PRO A 172 8.78 -14.76 10.82
N LEU A 173 9.32 -15.24 11.93
CA LEU A 173 10.55 -16.06 11.93
C LEU A 173 10.35 -17.38 11.20
N HIS A 174 9.15 -17.97 11.31
CA HIS A 174 8.75 -19.22 10.64
C HIS A 174 7.49 -18.97 9.79
N PRO A 175 7.65 -18.41 8.58
CA PRO A 175 6.53 -18.02 7.73
C PRO A 175 5.70 -19.24 7.29
N LYS A 176 4.38 -19.18 7.48
CA LYS A 176 3.41 -20.23 7.07
C LYS A 176 3.13 -20.24 5.56
N SER A 177 3.56 -19.22 4.83
CA SER A 177 3.46 -19.14 3.36
C SER A 177 4.59 -18.30 2.77
N ASN A 178 4.73 -18.31 1.44
CA ASN A 178 5.61 -17.40 0.71
C ASN A 178 4.86 -16.20 0.08
N LEU A 179 3.62 -15.94 0.50
CA LEU A 179 2.79 -14.85 0.01
C LEU A 179 2.93 -13.63 0.91
N ALA A 180 3.67 -12.64 0.42
CA ALA A 180 3.85 -11.36 1.09
C ALA A 180 2.83 -10.34 0.57
N ILE A 181 2.35 -9.46 1.46
CA ILE A 181 1.44 -8.39 1.09
C ILE A 181 2.20 -7.31 0.31
N ALA A 182 1.63 -6.86 -0.82
CA ALA A 182 2.20 -5.87 -1.72
C ALA A 182 1.82 -4.42 -1.34
N ALA A 183 1.65 -4.13 -0.05
CA ALA A 183 1.36 -2.81 0.51
C ALA A 183 0.25 -1.98 -0.18
N VAL A 184 -0.69 -2.66 -0.86
CA VAL A 184 -1.89 -2.09 -1.48
C VAL A 184 -3.10 -2.86 -0.97
N TYR A 185 -4.10 -2.11 -0.51
CA TYR A 185 -5.24 -2.65 0.22
C TYR A 185 -6.51 -1.88 -0.13
N ILE A 186 -7.64 -2.52 0.06
CA ILE A 186 -8.94 -1.86 0.24
C ILE A 186 -9.45 -2.27 1.62
N PHE A 187 -9.89 -1.32 2.43
CA PHE A 187 -10.44 -1.58 3.76
C PHE A 187 -11.83 -0.96 3.91
N LYS A 188 -12.68 -1.65 4.69
CA LYS A 188 -13.80 -1.04 5.39
C LYS A 188 -13.31 -0.33 6.66
N PRO A 189 -14.10 0.61 7.22
CA PRO A 189 -13.77 1.29 8.48
C PRO A 189 -13.51 0.37 9.69
N SER A 190 -13.92 -0.90 9.63
CA SER A 190 -13.63 -1.91 10.66
C SER A 190 -12.14 -2.03 10.96
N ILE A 191 -11.26 -1.72 10.01
CA ILE A 191 -9.80 -1.70 10.23
C ILE A 191 -9.38 -0.74 11.35
N PHE A 192 -10.06 0.39 11.52
CA PHE A 192 -9.70 1.37 12.56
C PHE A 192 -9.95 0.81 13.96
N SER A 193 -11.08 0.13 14.16
CA SER A 193 -11.37 -0.56 15.41
C SER A 193 -10.34 -1.66 15.69
N ALA A 194 -9.98 -2.45 14.69
CA ALA A 194 -8.98 -3.50 14.82
C ALA A 194 -7.59 -2.95 15.18
N LEU A 195 -7.20 -1.82 14.57
CA LEU A 195 -5.93 -1.14 14.84
C LEU A 195 -5.89 -0.50 16.24
N LYS A 196 -6.99 0.10 16.70
CA LYS A 196 -7.10 0.74 18.03
C LYS A 196 -6.91 -0.24 19.20
N GLN A 197 -7.17 -1.53 18.98
CA GLN A 197 -7.00 -2.57 19.99
C GLN A 197 -5.54 -3.02 20.14
N ILE A 198 -4.66 -2.63 19.21
CA ILE A 198 -3.27 -3.05 19.21
C ILE A 198 -2.51 -2.29 20.30
N ASN A 199 -1.90 -3.05 21.21
CA ASN A 199 -0.93 -2.54 22.15
C ASN A 199 0.44 -3.12 21.79
N VAL A 200 1.40 -2.24 21.51
CA VAL A 200 2.79 -2.61 21.29
C VAL A 200 3.67 -2.02 22.39
N GLU A 201 4.80 -2.66 22.66
CA GLU A 201 5.81 -2.11 23.58
C GLU A 201 6.33 -0.75 23.09
N GLU A 202 6.85 0.06 24.01
CA GLU A 202 7.40 1.36 23.67
C GLU A 202 8.50 1.25 22.61
N GLY A 203 8.40 2.06 21.56
CA GLY A 203 9.36 2.09 20.44
C GLY A 203 9.11 1.03 19.36
N LYS A 204 8.15 0.10 19.54
CA LYS A 204 7.69 -0.80 18.48
C LYS A 204 6.68 -0.08 17.56
N GLU A 205 6.65 -0.51 16.31
CA GLU A 205 5.78 0.03 15.28
C GLU A 205 4.43 -0.70 15.29
N ILE A 206 3.32 0.04 15.19
CA ILE A 206 1.98 -0.49 14.93
C ILE A 206 1.90 -0.77 13.43
N GLU A 207 2.01 -2.05 13.08
CA GLU A 207 2.00 -2.50 11.69
C GLU A 207 0.60 -2.89 11.25
N LEU A 208 0.29 -2.65 9.97
CA LEU A 208 -1.04 -2.90 9.41
C LEU A 208 -1.41 -4.40 9.45
N THR A 209 -0.40 -5.26 9.39
CA THR A 209 -0.54 -6.71 9.49
C THR A 209 -1.18 -7.15 10.81
N TYR A 210 -0.88 -6.46 11.92
CA TYR A 210 -1.53 -6.70 13.21
C TYR A 210 -3.01 -6.32 13.18
N GLY A 211 -3.36 -5.25 12.47
CA GLY A 211 -4.76 -4.85 12.27
C GLY A 211 -5.54 -5.87 11.43
N ILE A 212 -4.90 -6.42 10.39
CA ILE A 212 -5.49 -7.49 9.56
C ILE A 212 -5.69 -8.75 10.39
N HIS A 213 -4.73 -9.13 11.23
CA HIS A 213 -4.88 -10.25 12.16
C HIS A 213 -6.08 -10.05 13.11
N ASN A 214 -6.21 -8.86 13.72
CA ASN A 214 -7.33 -8.56 14.60
C ASN A 214 -8.69 -8.58 13.87
N LEU A 215 -8.77 -8.10 12.61
CA LEU A 215 -9.96 -8.26 11.79
C LEU A 215 -10.37 -9.74 11.67
N LEU A 216 -9.40 -10.61 11.39
CA LEU A 216 -9.65 -12.04 11.24
C LEU A 216 -10.11 -12.69 12.56
N LEU A 217 -9.52 -12.30 13.70
CA LEU A 217 -9.96 -12.75 15.03
C LEU A 217 -11.40 -12.29 15.35
N ASP A 218 -11.78 -11.09 14.91
CA ASP A 218 -13.14 -10.54 15.04
C ASP A 218 -14.14 -11.20 14.06
N GLY A 219 -13.73 -12.24 13.33
CA GLY A 219 -14.56 -12.97 12.36
C GLY A 219 -14.86 -12.18 11.08
N LYS A 220 -14.09 -11.13 10.80
CA LYS A 220 -14.22 -10.32 9.59
C LYS A 220 -13.64 -11.02 8.38
N GLU A 221 -14.17 -10.69 7.20
CA GLU A 221 -13.75 -11.35 5.97
C GLU A 221 -12.65 -10.56 5.27
N VAL A 222 -11.55 -11.25 4.96
CA VAL A 222 -10.43 -10.69 4.22
C VAL A 222 -10.12 -11.60 3.03
N TYR A 223 -10.06 -11.01 1.84
CA TYR A 223 -9.67 -11.71 0.62
C TYR A 223 -8.36 -11.16 0.08
N ALA A 224 -7.66 -11.96 -0.71
CA ALA A 224 -6.44 -11.53 -1.38
C ALA A 224 -6.43 -12.00 -2.84
N LEU A 225 -5.90 -11.14 -3.72
CA LEU A 225 -5.56 -11.49 -5.11
C LEU A 225 -4.05 -11.63 -5.23
N GLU A 226 -3.61 -12.71 -5.87
CA GLU A 226 -2.19 -12.91 -6.22
C GLU A 226 -1.82 -12.11 -7.46
N MET A 227 -0.71 -11.39 -7.37
CA MET A 227 -0.07 -10.72 -8.49
C MET A 227 0.36 -11.75 -9.54
N ASN A 228 0.00 -11.48 -10.79
CA ASN A 228 0.37 -12.30 -11.95
C ASN A 228 1.84 -12.06 -12.36
N GLU A 229 2.41 -12.98 -13.14
CA GLU A 229 3.84 -12.94 -13.50
C GLU A 229 4.21 -11.73 -14.38
N ASP A 230 3.28 -11.26 -15.21
CA ASP A 230 3.45 -10.08 -16.07
C ASP A 230 3.25 -8.75 -15.33
N GLU A 231 2.76 -8.81 -14.10
CA GLU A 231 2.57 -7.67 -13.21
C GLU A 231 3.80 -7.44 -12.35
N LYS A 232 4.01 -6.18 -11.96
CA LYS A 232 5.12 -5.78 -11.11
C LYS A 232 4.65 -4.80 -10.05
N TRP A 233 5.23 -4.94 -8.86
CA TRP A 233 5.32 -3.88 -7.88
C TRP A 233 6.69 -3.22 -8.01
N LEU A 234 6.71 -2.03 -8.62
CA LEU A 234 7.91 -1.24 -8.87
C LEU A 234 8.34 -0.56 -7.57
N ASN A 235 9.19 -1.24 -6.79
CA ASN A 235 9.63 -0.81 -5.48
C ASN A 235 10.81 0.17 -5.57
N VAL A 236 10.62 1.37 -5.01
CA VAL A 236 11.63 2.45 -4.94
C VAL A 236 12.25 2.59 -3.54
N GLY A 237 11.96 1.63 -2.65
CA GLY A 237 12.27 1.69 -1.24
C GLY A 237 13.70 1.32 -0.84
N ASP A 238 14.49 0.74 -1.76
CA ASP A 238 15.92 0.43 -1.59
C ASP A 238 16.68 0.55 -2.93
N PRO A 239 18.02 0.73 -2.93
CA PRO A 239 18.76 1.07 -4.14
C PRO A 239 18.70 0.02 -5.25
N LYS A 240 18.72 -1.28 -4.90
CA LYS A 240 18.69 -2.36 -5.88
C LYS A 240 17.32 -2.45 -6.54
N SER A 241 16.27 -2.52 -5.72
CA SER A 241 14.89 -2.53 -6.22
C SER A 241 14.58 -1.29 -7.05
N TYR A 242 15.11 -0.13 -6.65
CA TYR A 242 14.89 1.11 -7.39
C TYR A 242 15.58 1.12 -8.75
N LEU A 243 16.80 0.59 -8.87
CA LEU A 243 17.45 0.41 -10.17
C LEU A 243 16.64 -0.53 -11.08
N ASP A 244 16.11 -1.62 -10.54
CA ASP A 244 15.26 -2.55 -11.29
C ASP A 244 13.97 -1.87 -11.74
N ALA A 245 13.36 -1.04 -10.87
CA ALA A 245 12.18 -0.24 -11.20
C ALA A 245 12.47 0.82 -12.29
N LEU A 246 13.63 1.48 -12.26
CA LEU A 246 14.06 2.41 -13.31
C LEU A 246 14.26 1.70 -14.65
N ASN A 247 14.93 0.55 -14.64
CA ASN A 247 15.14 -0.25 -15.86
C ASN A 247 13.82 -0.75 -16.45
N TYR A 248 12.90 -1.20 -15.60
CA TYR A 248 11.59 -1.64 -16.04
C TYR A 248 10.77 -0.47 -16.60
N SER A 249 10.65 0.61 -15.83
CA SER A 249 9.87 1.79 -16.23
C SER A 249 10.40 2.40 -17.53
N PHE A 250 11.72 2.51 -17.70
CA PHE A 250 12.30 3.00 -18.95
C PHE A 250 11.90 2.17 -20.17
N LYS A 251 11.81 0.84 -20.01
CA LYS A 251 11.48 -0.08 -21.11
C LYS A 251 9.98 -0.17 -21.39
N PHE A 252 9.15 -0.15 -20.35
CA PHE A 252 7.75 -0.62 -20.44
C PHE A 252 6.68 0.41 -20.08
N LEU A 253 7.02 1.50 -19.38
CA LEU A 253 6.09 2.58 -19.04
C LEU A 253 6.36 3.81 -19.90
#